data_AF-A0A535E3C8-F1
#
_entry.id   AF-A0A535E3C8-F1
#
_cell.length_a   1.000
_cell.length_b   1.000
_cell.length_c   1.000
_cell.angle_alpha   90.00
_cell.angle_beta   90.00
_cell.angle_gamma   90.00
#
_symmetry.space_group_name_H-M   'P 1'
#
loop_
_entity.id
_entity.type
_entity.pdbx_description
1 polymer ?
#
loop_
_entity_poly.entity_id
_entity_poly.type
_entity_poly.pdbx_seq_one_letter_code
_entity_poly.pdbx_strand_id
1 'polypeptide(L)'
;MTGRPAIAVFVVLVLILIASVANVAIQVWQRAPAIAGDWEAVRGLIQASQPTSTPTRPAQATLTGVVSVKPGDPIGKHLSDQGNSHVPANTRVTTYNSVPPTSGPHWPTPTPWGSYVTSLADEQLVHNLEHGGIVISHNTTPDVVEKLGALRASYPRDRFGSVKIVVRPYDLIPRGQIALTAWTWLDVLETYDETRIRSFITAHMNQCCEDVP
;
A
#
# COMPACT_ATOMS: atom_id res chain seq x y z
N MET A 1 16.07 12.99 68.28
CA MET A 1 16.35 11.99 67.22
C MET A 1 15.08 11.77 66.43
N THR A 2 14.92 12.43 65.28
CA THR A 2 13.74 12.31 64.42
C THR A 2 14.19 11.98 63.01
N GLY A 3 13.64 10.89 62.48
CA GLY A 3 13.96 10.32 61.17
C GLY A 3 13.45 11.16 60.00
N ARG A 4 14.14 10.99 58.88
CA ARG A 4 14.06 11.69 57.59
C ARG A 4 12.76 11.43 56.80
N PRO A 5 12.25 12.39 56.01
CA PRO A 5 11.46 12.11 54.81
C PRO A 5 12.33 12.25 53.55
N ALA A 6 12.82 11.14 53.00
CA ALA A 6 13.63 11.14 51.75
C ALA A 6 12.78 11.03 50.47
N ILE A 7 11.45 10.99 50.55
CA ILE A 7 10.57 10.77 49.39
C ILE A 7 10.06 12.10 48.77
N ALA A 8 10.14 13.22 49.48
CA ALA A 8 9.62 14.51 48.98
C ALA A 8 10.56 15.26 48.02
N VAL A 9 11.86 14.93 47.98
CA VAL A 9 12.86 15.70 47.21
C VAL A 9 12.96 15.23 45.74
N PHE A 10 12.57 13.99 45.43
CA PHE A 10 12.71 13.45 44.06
C PHE A 10 11.56 13.85 43.12
N VAL A 11 10.38 14.20 43.63
CA VAL A 11 9.23 14.64 42.81
C VAL A 11 9.39 16.09 42.34
N VAL A 12 10.10 16.93 43.10
CA VAL A 12 10.30 18.35 42.77
C VAL A 12 11.31 18.56 41.63
N LEU A 13 12.31 17.68 41.48
CA LEU A 13 13.32 17.82 40.42
C LEU A 13 12.84 17.35 39.03
N VAL A 14 11.88 16.43 38.94
CA VAL A 14 11.33 15.97 37.64
C VAL A 14 10.36 17.01 37.04
N LEU A 15 9.66 17.78 37.87
CA LEU A 15 8.75 18.84 37.40
C LEU A 15 9.47 20.09 36.87
N ILE A 16 10.69 20.37 37.34
CA ILE A 16 11.49 21.52 36.88
C ILE A 16 12.10 21.27 35.49
N LEU A 17 12.34 20.01 35.10
CA LEU A 17 12.88 19.70 33.77
C LEU A 17 11.81 19.82 32.66
N ILE A 18 10.53 19.51 32.94
CA ILE A 18 9.43 19.63 31.97
C ILE A 18 9.05 21.09 31.71
N ALA A 19 9.13 21.96 32.73
CA ALA A 19 8.83 23.38 32.58
C ALA A 19 9.85 24.15 31.71
N SER A 20 11.05 23.59 31.51
CA SER A 20 12.14 24.26 30.77
C SER A 20 12.05 24.08 29.24
N VAL A 21 11.35 23.05 28.75
CA VAL A 21 11.18 22.81 27.30
C VAL A 21 9.97 23.56 26.74
N ALA A 22 8.90 23.73 27.54
CA ALA A 22 7.70 24.45 27.13
C ALA A 22 7.94 25.95 26.91
N ASN A 23 8.79 26.59 27.71
CA ASN A 23 9.01 28.03 27.60
C ASN A 23 9.81 28.44 26.35
N VAL A 24 10.71 27.58 25.84
CA VAL A 24 11.49 27.86 24.62
C VAL A 24 10.62 27.78 23.37
N ALA A 25 9.68 26.82 23.29
CA ALA A 25 8.75 26.72 22.17
C ALA A 25 7.79 27.94 22.08
N ILE A 26 7.36 28.46 23.23
CA ILE A 26 6.49 29.65 23.29
C ILE A 26 7.25 30.92 22.83
N GLN A 27 8.53 31.07 23.20
CA GLN A 27 9.31 32.24 22.76
C GLN A 27 9.66 32.23 21.27
N VAL A 28 9.82 31.05 20.66
CA VAL A 28 10.02 30.93 19.20
C VAL A 28 8.73 31.26 18.44
N TRP A 29 7.55 30.91 19.00
CA TRP A 29 6.27 31.20 18.37
C TRP A 29 5.86 32.68 18.44
N GLN A 30 6.32 33.43 19.44
CA GLN A 30 6.00 34.87 19.62
C GLN A 30 6.86 35.85 18.80
N ARG A 31 7.82 35.38 18.00
CA ARG A 31 8.66 36.22 17.12
C ARG A 31 8.42 36.03 15.63
N ALA A 32 7.43 35.22 15.23
CA ALA A 32 7.01 35.16 13.84
C ALA A 32 6.13 36.39 13.51
N PRO A 33 6.42 37.14 12.43
CA PRO A 33 5.55 38.24 12.02
C PRO A 33 4.18 37.67 11.62
N ALA A 34 3.11 38.20 12.22
CA ALA A 34 1.75 37.87 11.87
C ALA A 34 1.45 38.31 10.43
N ILE A 35 1.39 37.35 9.51
CA ILE A 35 0.74 37.53 8.21
C ILE A 35 -0.77 37.46 8.46
N ALA A 36 -1.37 38.62 8.76
CA ALA A 36 -2.80 38.80 8.71
C ALA A 36 -3.25 38.73 7.23
N GLY A 37 -3.49 37.52 6.75
CA GLY A 37 -4.13 37.25 5.46
C GLY A 37 -5.62 37.00 5.68
N ASP A 38 -6.44 37.66 4.88
CA ASP A 38 -7.90 37.58 4.87
C ASP A 38 -8.38 36.13 4.58
N TRP A 39 -8.88 35.45 5.61
CA TRP A 39 -9.28 34.05 5.55
C TRP A 39 -10.56 33.78 4.74
N GLU A 40 -11.30 34.81 4.32
CA GLU A 40 -12.44 34.66 3.41
C GLU A 40 -11.99 34.66 1.94
N ALA A 41 -10.93 35.40 1.58
CA ALA A 41 -10.36 35.38 0.23
C ALA A 41 -9.74 34.02 -0.13
N VAL A 42 -9.15 33.32 0.85
CA VAL A 42 -8.59 31.97 0.66
C VAL A 42 -9.70 30.92 0.44
N ARG A 43 -10.88 31.07 1.07
CA ARG A 43 -12.03 30.19 0.80
C ARG A 43 -12.55 30.33 -0.62
N GLY A 44 -12.59 31.56 -1.15
CA GLY A 44 -13.03 31.82 -2.52
C GLY A 44 -12.13 31.17 -3.60
N LEU A 45 -10.84 31.02 -3.33
CA LEU A 45 -9.87 30.43 -4.28
C LEU A 45 -9.85 28.89 -4.26
N ILE A 46 -10.24 28.26 -3.14
CA ILE A 46 -10.40 26.80 -3.05
C ILE A 46 -11.62 26.33 -3.85
N GLN A 47 -12.63 27.20 -4.01
CA GLN A 47 -13.87 26.86 -4.73
C GLN A 47 -13.79 27.06 -6.25
N ALA A 48 -12.79 27.79 -6.75
CA ALA A 48 -12.63 28.09 -8.18
C ALA A 48 -11.51 27.30 -8.90
N SER A 49 -10.88 26.34 -8.23
CA SER A 49 -9.78 25.54 -8.78
C SER A 49 -10.00 24.03 -8.71
N GLN A 50 -11.23 23.58 -8.44
CA GLN A 50 -11.61 22.20 -8.73
C GLN A 50 -11.94 22.10 -10.23
N PRO A 51 -11.22 21.30 -11.04
CA PRO A 51 -11.77 20.87 -12.30
C PRO A 51 -13.09 20.15 -12.01
N THR A 52 -14.19 20.72 -12.51
CA THR A 52 -15.53 20.13 -12.53
C THR A 52 -15.55 18.95 -13.49
N SER A 53 -14.84 17.90 -13.12
CA SER A 53 -15.09 16.56 -13.60
C SER A 53 -14.92 15.67 -12.39
N THR A 54 -16.02 15.35 -11.72
CA THR A 54 -16.13 14.07 -11.02
C THR A 54 -15.54 13.04 -11.98
N PRO A 55 -14.44 12.32 -11.66
CA PRO A 55 -14.11 11.16 -12.46
C PRO A 55 -15.32 10.27 -12.33
N THR A 56 -16.11 10.15 -13.40
CA THR A 56 -17.13 9.13 -13.51
C THR A 56 -16.40 7.85 -13.20
N ARG A 57 -16.64 7.28 -12.00
CA ARG A 57 -16.27 5.91 -11.66
C ARG A 57 -16.59 5.12 -12.91
N PRO A 58 -15.59 4.59 -13.64
CA PRO A 58 -15.91 3.81 -14.82
C PRO A 58 -16.95 2.80 -14.37
N ALA A 59 -18.09 2.79 -15.07
CA ALA A 59 -19.16 1.83 -14.85
C ALA A 59 -18.45 0.50 -14.67
N GLN A 60 -18.64 -0.10 -13.50
CA GLN A 60 -17.93 -1.28 -13.04
C GLN A 60 -17.69 -2.16 -14.24
N ALA A 61 -16.42 -2.31 -14.66
CA ALA A 61 -16.06 -3.47 -15.47
C ALA A 61 -16.70 -4.62 -14.72
N THR A 62 -17.68 -5.26 -15.35
CA THR A 62 -18.50 -6.29 -14.74
C THR A 62 -17.53 -7.17 -13.98
N LEU A 63 -17.62 -7.17 -12.65
CA LEU A 63 -16.69 -7.87 -11.76
C LEU A 63 -16.96 -9.37 -11.90
N THR A 64 -16.73 -9.93 -13.10
CA THR A 64 -16.75 -11.37 -13.37
C THR A 64 -15.50 -11.97 -12.78
N GLY A 65 -15.39 -11.95 -11.45
CA GLY A 65 -14.21 -12.51 -10.80
C GLY A 65 -14.06 -12.34 -9.30
N VAL A 66 -14.92 -11.61 -8.59
CA VAL A 66 -14.84 -11.62 -7.11
C VAL A 66 -15.54 -12.88 -6.61
N VAL A 67 -14.86 -14.01 -6.77
CA VAL A 67 -15.25 -15.27 -6.13
C VAL A 67 -14.64 -15.21 -4.73
N SER A 68 -15.49 -15.16 -3.71
CA SER A 68 -15.07 -15.33 -2.33
C SER A 68 -14.55 -16.76 -2.13
N VAL A 69 -13.29 -16.88 -1.73
CA VAL A 69 -12.59 -18.16 -1.62
C VAL A 69 -12.94 -18.87 -0.31
N LYS A 70 -13.27 -20.16 -0.39
CA LYS A 70 -13.46 -21.07 0.75
C LYS A 70 -12.29 -22.03 0.91
N PRO A 71 -12.10 -22.63 2.11
CA PRO A 71 -11.15 -23.73 2.29
C PRO A 71 -11.42 -24.87 1.29
N GLY A 72 -10.43 -25.21 0.46
CA GLY A 72 -10.51 -26.24 -0.58
C GLY A 72 -10.57 -25.73 -2.01
N ASP A 73 -10.78 -24.42 -2.22
CA ASP A 73 -10.75 -23.83 -3.55
C ASP A 73 -9.33 -23.83 -4.16
N PRO A 74 -9.19 -23.94 -5.50
CA PRO A 74 -7.89 -23.82 -6.18
C PRO A 74 -7.14 -22.56 -5.75
N ILE A 75 -5.80 -22.63 -5.62
CA ILE A 75 -4.94 -21.50 -5.22
C ILE A 75 -4.92 -20.42 -6.33
N GLY A 76 -5.90 -19.51 -6.26
CA GLY A 76 -6.15 -18.50 -7.29
C GLY A 76 -6.90 -19.04 -8.50
N LYS A 77 -7.41 -18.09 -9.28
CA LYS A 77 -8.03 -18.29 -10.60
C LYS A 77 -7.01 -17.93 -11.67
N HIS A 78 -6.79 -18.85 -12.62
CA HIS A 78 -6.04 -18.57 -13.83
C HIS A 78 -6.87 -17.67 -14.77
N LEU A 79 -6.25 -16.64 -15.31
CA LEU A 79 -6.84 -15.68 -16.26
C LEU A 79 -6.11 -15.76 -17.60
N SER A 80 -6.77 -15.33 -18.67
CA SER A 80 -6.14 -15.31 -20.00
C SER A 80 -4.94 -14.37 -20.02
N ASP A 81 -3.83 -14.84 -20.56
CA ASP A 81 -2.64 -14.01 -20.79
C ASP A 81 -2.92 -12.92 -21.83
N GLN A 82 -2.63 -11.67 -21.48
CA GLN A 82 -2.79 -10.51 -22.35
C GLN A 82 -1.47 -10.07 -23.02
N GLY A 83 -0.42 -10.90 -22.94
CA GLY A 83 0.91 -10.63 -23.46
C GLY A 83 1.74 -9.74 -22.52
N ASN A 84 2.97 -9.42 -22.93
CA ASN A 84 3.96 -8.72 -22.11
C ASN A 84 4.60 -7.50 -22.81
N SER A 85 3.89 -6.87 -23.76
CA SER A 85 4.43 -5.73 -24.50
C SER A 85 4.69 -4.53 -23.58
N HIS A 86 5.89 -3.96 -23.62
CA HIS A 86 6.13 -2.68 -22.96
C HIS A 86 5.46 -1.51 -23.69
N VAL A 87 4.88 -0.59 -22.93
CA VAL A 87 4.37 0.70 -23.40
C VAL A 87 5.18 1.83 -22.76
N PRO A 88 5.25 3.03 -23.37
CA PRO A 88 5.99 4.15 -22.78
C PRO A 88 5.55 4.42 -21.33
N ALA A 89 6.50 4.80 -20.47
CA ALA A 89 6.19 5.18 -19.09
C ALA A 89 5.11 6.27 -19.04
N ASN A 90 4.25 6.22 -18.02
CA ASN A 90 3.07 7.08 -17.85
C ASN A 90 1.94 6.85 -18.87
N THR A 91 2.04 5.85 -19.75
CA THR A 91 0.93 5.44 -20.62
C THR A 91 -0.13 4.72 -19.79
N ARG A 92 -1.37 5.17 -19.86
CA ARG A 92 -2.50 4.49 -19.21
C ARG A 92 -2.99 3.32 -20.04
N VAL A 93 -3.15 2.16 -19.42
CA VAL A 93 -3.73 0.96 -20.02
C VAL A 93 -5.11 0.70 -19.41
N THR A 94 -6.12 0.52 -20.26
CA THR A 94 -7.53 0.33 -19.85
C THR A 94 -8.10 -1.00 -20.31
N THR A 95 -7.31 -1.82 -20.99
CA THR A 95 -7.73 -3.06 -21.65
C THR A 95 -7.46 -4.31 -20.82
N TYR A 96 -7.06 -4.17 -19.56
CA TYR A 96 -6.84 -5.32 -18.67
C TYR A 96 -8.12 -6.11 -18.44
N ASN A 97 -7.99 -7.44 -18.33
CA ASN A 97 -9.11 -8.36 -18.14
C ASN A 97 -9.44 -8.62 -16.67
N SER A 98 -8.70 -8.01 -15.73
CA SER A 98 -8.92 -8.11 -14.30
C SER A 98 -8.52 -6.84 -13.55
N VAL A 99 -9.01 -6.74 -12.32
CA VAL A 99 -8.69 -5.67 -11.37
C VAL A 99 -8.37 -6.33 -10.02
N PRO A 100 -7.10 -6.32 -9.54
CA PRO A 100 -5.91 -5.82 -10.24
C PRO A 100 -5.57 -6.63 -11.51
N PRO A 101 -4.80 -6.05 -12.45
CA PRO A 101 -4.30 -6.77 -13.61
C PRO A 101 -3.34 -7.90 -13.26
N THR A 102 -3.29 -8.94 -14.10
CA THR A 102 -2.40 -10.11 -13.93
C THR A 102 -1.42 -10.31 -15.08
N SER A 103 -1.62 -9.64 -16.21
CA SER A 103 -0.75 -9.66 -17.39
C SER A 103 -1.14 -8.48 -18.30
N GLY A 104 -0.41 -8.28 -19.40
CA GLY A 104 -0.77 -7.32 -20.43
C GLY A 104 0.26 -6.21 -20.62
N PRO A 105 -0.07 -5.21 -21.46
CA PRO A 105 0.83 -4.11 -21.76
C PRO A 105 1.18 -3.29 -20.52
N HIS A 106 2.46 -2.99 -20.29
CA HIS A 106 2.89 -2.41 -19.02
C HIS A 106 4.15 -1.53 -19.17
N TRP A 107 4.52 -0.75 -18.14
CA TRP A 107 5.65 0.19 -18.23
C TRP A 107 6.99 -0.55 -18.21
N PRO A 108 8.07 -0.02 -18.82
CA PRO A 108 9.36 -0.71 -18.92
C PRO A 108 10.18 -0.74 -17.62
N THR A 109 9.68 -0.16 -16.53
CA THR A 109 10.42 -0.08 -15.27
C THR A 109 9.55 -0.58 -14.12
N PRO A 110 9.94 -1.66 -13.43
CA PRO A 110 9.17 -2.18 -12.31
C PRO A 110 9.30 -1.27 -11.09
N THR A 111 8.42 -1.47 -10.12
CA THR A 111 8.57 -0.88 -8.78
C THR A 111 9.58 -1.70 -7.98
N PRO A 112 10.38 -1.09 -7.07
CA PRO A 112 11.18 -1.87 -6.13
C PRO A 112 10.33 -2.85 -5.30
N TRP A 113 10.91 -3.97 -4.90
CA TRP A 113 10.23 -4.92 -4.02
C TRP A 113 10.03 -4.32 -2.62
N GLY A 114 8.81 -4.30 -2.07
CA GLY A 114 8.57 -3.54 -0.85
C GLY A 114 7.12 -3.45 -0.39
N SER A 115 6.92 -2.84 0.78
CA SER A 115 5.59 -2.40 1.22
C SER A 115 5.47 -0.90 1.00
N TYR A 116 4.35 -0.48 0.44
CA TYR A 116 4.08 0.90 0.06
C TYR A 116 2.86 1.43 0.80
N VAL A 117 2.90 2.72 1.15
CA VAL A 117 1.78 3.44 1.78
C VAL A 117 1.05 4.35 0.79
N THR A 118 1.60 4.52 -0.41
CA THR A 118 1.00 5.25 -1.52
C THR A 118 0.50 4.28 -2.58
N SER A 119 -0.56 4.66 -3.29
CA SER A 119 -1.01 3.90 -4.45
C SER A 119 0.08 3.86 -5.53
N LEU A 120 0.18 2.74 -6.22
CA LEU A 120 1.12 2.51 -7.32
C LEU A 120 0.32 2.19 -8.59
N ALA A 121 0.82 2.65 -9.74
CA ALA A 121 0.19 2.39 -11.03
C ALA A 121 0.16 0.88 -11.34
N ASP A 122 -0.94 0.40 -11.92
CA ASP A 122 -1.09 -1.00 -12.29
C ASP A 122 -0.07 -1.40 -13.35
N GLU A 123 0.17 -0.54 -14.33
CA GLU A 123 1.15 -0.73 -15.39
C GLU A 123 2.58 -0.87 -14.87
N GLN A 124 2.89 -0.31 -13.70
CA GLN A 124 4.21 -0.52 -13.09
C GLN A 124 4.29 -1.89 -12.42
N LEU A 125 3.22 -2.31 -11.76
CA LEU A 125 3.19 -3.57 -11.03
C LEU A 125 2.98 -4.79 -11.93
N VAL A 126 2.38 -4.65 -13.12
CA VAL A 126 2.37 -5.75 -14.11
C VAL A 126 3.80 -6.13 -14.52
N HIS A 127 4.73 -5.18 -14.58
CA HIS A 127 6.15 -5.50 -14.80
C HIS A 127 6.74 -6.34 -13.66
N ASN A 128 6.38 -6.02 -12.39
CA ASN A 128 6.77 -6.85 -11.26
C ASN A 128 6.24 -8.28 -11.39
N LEU A 129 5.03 -8.47 -11.94
CA LEU A 129 4.48 -9.79 -12.23
C LEU A 129 5.25 -10.49 -13.35
N GLU A 130 5.66 -9.77 -14.41
CA GLU A 130 6.52 -10.28 -15.50
C GLU A 130 7.84 -10.87 -14.96
N HIS A 131 8.41 -10.25 -13.92
CA HIS A 131 9.62 -10.74 -13.24
C HIS A 131 9.35 -11.85 -12.20
N GLY A 132 8.17 -12.48 -12.24
CA GLY A 132 7.76 -13.56 -11.33
C GLY A 132 7.44 -13.09 -9.91
N GLY A 133 7.07 -11.81 -9.75
CA GLY A 133 6.70 -11.24 -8.46
C GLY A 133 5.27 -11.52 -8.04
N ILE A 134 5.02 -11.35 -6.75
CA ILE A 134 3.68 -11.32 -6.15
C ILE A 134 3.32 -9.87 -5.81
N VAL A 135 2.12 -9.44 -6.22
CA VAL A 135 1.56 -8.16 -5.79
C VAL A 135 0.36 -8.43 -4.89
N ILE A 136 0.47 -7.97 -3.65
CA ILE A 136 -0.58 -8.00 -2.63
C ILE A 136 -1.22 -6.61 -2.60
N SER A 137 -2.38 -6.50 -3.23
CA SER A 137 -3.20 -5.28 -3.23
C SER A 137 -4.22 -5.34 -2.11
N HIS A 138 -4.36 -4.27 -1.31
CA HIS A 138 -5.26 -4.28 -0.15
C HIS A 138 -6.15 -3.03 -0.04
N ASN A 139 -7.37 -3.20 0.43
CA ASN A 139 -8.26 -2.10 0.86
C ASN A 139 -8.78 -2.37 2.27
N THR A 140 -7.86 -2.52 3.22
CA THR A 140 -8.12 -3.10 4.54
C THR A 140 -7.64 -2.19 5.68
N THR A 141 -7.86 -2.62 6.92
CA THR A 141 -7.50 -1.88 8.13
C THR A 141 -6.00 -1.91 8.42
N PRO A 142 -5.45 -0.92 9.16
CA PRO A 142 -4.01 -0.84 9.45
C PRO A 142 -3.42 -2.09 10.11
N ASP A 143 -4.17 -2.79 10.98
CA ASP A 143 -3.71 -4.03 11.63
C ASP A 143 -3.49 -5.17 10.63
N VAL A 144 -4.30 -5.24 9.57
CA VAL A 144 -4.10 -6.21 8.50
C VAL A 144 -2.92 -5.81 7.62
N VAL A 145 -2.73 -4.51 7.36
CA VAL A 145 -1.56 -4.01 6.63
C VAL A 145 -0.26 -4.36 7.35
N GLU A 146 -0.23 -4.24 8.69
CA GLU A 146 0.91 -4.64 9.51
C GLU A 146 1.21 -6.14 9.36
N LYS A 147 0.18 -7.00 9.42
CA LYS A 147 0.31 -8.45 9.21
C LYS A 147 0.87 -8.77 7.82
N LEU A 148 0.39 -8.11 6.76
CA LEU A 148 0.91 -8.29 5.40
C LEU A 148 2.39 -7.88 5.30
N GLY A 149 2.78 -6.79 5.95
CA GLY A 149 4.18 -6.34 6.02
C GLY A 149 5.07 -7.35 6.76
N ALA A 150 4.62 -7.85 7.91
CA ALA A 150 5.32 -8.87 8.68
C ALA A 150 5.45 -10.20 7.90
N LEU A 151 4.38 -10.62 7.22
CA LEU A 151 4.38 -11.79 6.35
C LEU A 151 5.44 -11.64 5.26
N ARG A 152 5.44 -10.52 4.51
CA ARG A 152 6.47 -10.23 3.50
C ARG A 152 7.88 -10.34 4.11
N ALA A 153 8.12 -9.68 5.23
CA ALA A 153 9.43 -9.66 5.88
C ALA A 153 9.90 -11.04 6.36
N SER A 154 8.97 -11.98 6.59
CA SER A 154 9.26 -13.37 6.95
C SER A 154 9.72 -14.25 5.79
N TYR A 155 9.51 -13.83 4.53
CA TYR A 155 9.89 -14.63 3.37
C TYR A 155 11.40 -14.64 3.15
N PRO A 156 11.99 -15.80 2.82
CA PRO A 156 13.39 -15.86 2.46
C PRO A 156 13.64 -15.10 1.17
N ARG A 157 14.86 -14.58 1.03
CA ARG A 157 15.35 -14.06 -0.24
C ARG A 157 15.50 -15.21 -1.25
N ASP A 158 15.20 -14.93 -2.50
CA ASP A 158 15.38 -15.85 -3.61
C ASP A 158 16.87 -15.92 -4.04
N ARG A 159 17.12 -16.60 -5.17
CA ARG A 159 18.47 -16.73 -5.77
C ARG A 159 19.14 -15.41 -6.16
N PHE A 160 18.37 -14.34 -6.28
CA PHE A 160 18.86 -13.00 -6.61
C PHE A 160 19.03 -12.11 -5.38
N GLY A 161 18.72 -12.63 -4.17
CA GLY A 161 18.75 -11.83 -2.95
C GLY A 161 17.50 -10.97 -2.75
N SER A 162 16.43 -11.22 -3.53
CA SER A 162 15.19 -10.46 -3.52
C SER A 162 14.07 -11.20 -2.78
N VAL A 163 13.19 -10.45 -2.11
CA VAL A 163 11.86 -10.95 -1.73
C VAL A 163 10.89 -10.33 -2.70
N LYS A 164 10.55 -11.05 -3.79
CA LYS A 164 9.75 -10.55 -4.93
C LYS A 164 8.27 -10.37 -4.60
N ILE A 165 8.00 -9.57 -3.58
CA ILE A 165 6.67 -9.28 -3.07
C ILE A 165 6.54 -7.77 -2.94
N VAL A 166 5.50 -7.23 -3.57
CA VAL A 166 5.01 -5.87 -3.38
C VAL A 166 3.72 -5.90 -2.57
N VAL A 167 3.62 -5.05 -1.54
CA VAL A 167 2.37 -4.80 -0.81
C VAL A 167 1.96 -3.35 -1.08
N ARG A 168 0.73 -3.11 -1.54
CA ARG A 168 0.23 -1.76 -1.83
C ARG A 168 -1.24 -1.54 -1.41
N PRO A 169 -1.61 -0.31 -1.02
CA PRO A 169 -3.02 0.08 -0.97
C PRO A 169 -3.61 0.08 -2.39
N TYR A 170 -4.87 -0.33 -2.50
CA TYR A 170 -5.58 -0.39 -3.78
C TYR A 170 -7.08 -0.19 -3.57
N ASP A 171 -7.60 0.97 -3.92
CA ASP A 171 -8.98 1.39 -3.66
C ASP A 171 -10.00 0.86 -4.69
N LEU A 172 -9.51 0.27 -5.79
CA LEU A 172 -10.36 -0.33 -6.83
C LEU A 172 -10.94 -1.69 -6.43
N ILE A 173 -10.43 -2.34 -5.37
CA ILE A 173 -11.07 -3.52 -4.77
C ILE A 173 -11.97 -3.11 -3.59
N PRO A 174 -13.05 -3.86 -3.30
CA PRO A 174 -13.92 -3.60 -2.15
C PRO A 174 -13.18 -3.46 -0.82
N ARG A 175 -13.69 -2.58 0.05
CA ARG A 175 -13.15 -2.42 1.41
C ARG A 175 -13.24 -3.75 2.19
N GLY A 176 -12.21 -4.04 2.95
CA GLY A 176 -12.00 -5.28 3.69
C GLY A 176 -11.17 -6.31 2.93
N GLN A 177 -11.06 -6.19 1.60
CA GLN A 177 -10.47 -7.24 0.77
C GLN A 177 -8.95 -7.12 0.58
N ILE A 178 -8.37 -8.26 0.21
CA ILE A 178 -7.01 -8.42 -0.27
C ILE A 178 -7.08 -9.15 -1.61
N ALA A 179 -6.37 -8.64 -2.62
CA ALA A 179 -6.19 -9.31 -3.90
C ALA A 179 -4.72 -9.67 -4.08
N LEU A 180 -4.45 -10.95 -4.35
CA LEU A 180 -3.14 -11.49 -4.66
C LEU A 180 -3.05 -11.66 -6.17
N THR A 181 -1.98 -11.13 -6.75
CA THR A 181 -1.71 -11.29 -8.18
C THR A 181 -0.31 -11.84 -8.40
N ALA A 182 -0.23 -12.79 -9.32
CA ALA A 182 0.98 -13.26 -9.99
C ALA A 182 0.70 -13.21 -11.50
N TRP A 183 1.70 -13.47 -12.35
CA TRP A 183 1.46 -13.50 -13.79
C TRP A 183 0.34 -14.49 -14.13
N THR A 184 -0.72 -14.02 -14.80
CA THR A 184 -1.97 -14.76 -15.13
C THR A 184 -2.75 -15.38 -13.97
N TRP A 185 -2.45 -15.07 -12.71
CA TRP A 185 -3.17 -15.60 -11.54
C TRP A 185 -3.71 -14.50 -10.64
N LEU A 186 -4.97 -14.63 -10.23
CA LEU A 186 -5.65 -13.74 -9.29
C LEU A 186 -6.32 -14.55 -8.18
N ASP A 187 -6.11 -14.17 -6.93
CA ASP A 187 -6.81 -14.72 -5.77
C ASP A 187 -7.37 -13.58 -4.90
N VAL A 188 -8.67 -13.60 -4.63
CA VAL A 188 -9.34 -12.53 -3.87
C VAL A 188 -9.85 -13.06 -2.54
N LEU A 189 -9.44 -12.39 -1.47
CA LEU A 189 -9.72 -12.76 -0.10
C LEU A 189 -10.65 -11.72 0.52
N GLU A 190 -11.71 -12.19 1.19
CA GLU A 190 -12.63 -11.31 1.94
C GLU A 190 -12.01 -10.81 3.25
N THR A 191 -11.07 -11.56 3.81
CA THR A 191 -10.36 -11.29 5.06
C THR A 191 -8.91 -11.76 4.99
N TYR A 192 -8.08 -11.30 5.93
CA TYR A 192 -6.72 -11.82 6.05
C TYR A 192 -6.73 -13.33 6.39
N ASP A 193 -6.16 -14.13 5.49
CA ASP A 193 -5.87 -15.55 5.68
C ASP A 193 -4.40 -15.81 5.35
N GLU A 194 -3.58 -15.88 6.40
CA GLU A 194 -2.14 -16.10 6.25
C GLU A 194 -1.82 -17.40 5.53
N THR A 195 -2.54 -18.48 5.83
CA THR A 195 -2.28 -19.80 5.26
C THR A 195 -2.52 -19.76 3.75
N ARG A 196 -3.61 -19.10 3.34
CA ARG A 196 -3.95 -18.96 1.93
C ARG A 196 -2.99 -18.04 1.18
N ILE A 197 -2.63 -16.90 1.77
CA ILE A 197 -1.64 -15.97 1.19
C ILE A 197 -0.30 -16.69 0.99
N ARG A 198 0.15 -17.44 2.01
CA ARG A 198 1.40 -18.21 1.90
C ARG A 198 1.33 -19.26 0.81
N SER A 199 0.21 -19.97 0.72
CA SER A 199 -0.02 -20.97 -0.34
C SER A 199 0.05 -20.35 -1.73
N PHE A 200 -0.55 -19.17 -1.93
CA PHE A 200 -0.47 -18.45 -3.20
C PHE A 200 0.96 -18.02 -3.54
N ILE A 201 1.70 -17.46 -2.58
CA ILE A 201 3.10 -17.06 -2.80
C ILE A 201 3.96 -18.28 -3.13
N THR A 202 3.81 -19.39 -2.40
CA THR A 202 4.55 -20.63 -2.68
C THR A 202 4.20 -21.21 -4.05
N ALA A 203 2.92 -21.13 -4.45
CA ALA A 203 2.46 -21.67 -5.71
C ALA A 203 2.93 -20.87 -6.93
N HIS A 204 3.18 -19.56 -6.80
CA HIS A 204 3.32 -18.66 -7.97
C HIS A 204 4.56 -17.75 -7.97
N MET A 205 5.25 -17.56 -6.85
CA MET A 205 6.44 -16.69 -6.81
C MET A 205 7.59 -17.30 -7.60
N ASN A 206 8.37 -16.46 -8.28
CA ASN A 206 9.43 -16.85 -9.23
C ASN A 206 8.94 -17.66 -10.43
N GLN A 207 7.66 -17.53 -10.79
CA GLN A 207 7.08 -18.14 -11.98
C GLN A 207 6.58 -17.04 -12.91
N CYS A 208 7.16 -16.95 -14.11
CA CYS A 208 6.70 -16.14 -15.23
C CYS A 208 7.62 -16.38 -16.45
N CYS A 209 7.49 -15.52 -17.45
CA CYS A 209 8.22 -15.41 -18.70
C CYS A 209 9.67 -14.94 -18.52
N GLU A 210 9.97 -14.14 -17.48
CA GLU A 210 11.32 -13.61 -17.22
C GLU A 210 11.88 -14.01 -15.84
N ASP A 211 13.13 -14.47 -15.85
CA ASP A 211 13.86 -14.88 -14.65
C ASP A 211 15.01 -13.90 -14.33
N VAL A 212 14.67 -12.82 -13.65
CA VAL A 212 15.58 -11.69 -13.35
C VAL A 212 15.46 -11.24 -11.88
N PRO A 213 16.38 -10.43 -11.32
CA PRO A 213 16.37 -10.00 -9.92
C PRO A 213 15.11 -9.28 -9.39
#